data_AF-A0A918CBK8-F1
#
_entry.id   AF-A0A918CBK8-F1
#
_cell.length_a   1.000
_cell.length_b   1.000
_cell.length_c   1.000
_cell.angle_alpha   90.00
_cell.angle_beta   90.00
_cell.angle_gamma   90.00
#
_symmetry.space_group_name_H-M   'P 1'
#
loop_
_entity.id
_entity.type
_entity.pdbx_description
1 polymer ?
#
loop_
_entity_poly.entity_id
_entity_poly.type
_entity_poly.pdbx_seq_one_letter_code
_entity_poly.pdbx_strand_id
1 'polypeptide(L)' 'MHETPTLFHARWKPGTLDTLIVTTENEAAEWPLTRFQLQFGRAAVARLYLTGRADLSGPPFLHNAAD' A
#
# COMPACT_ATOMS: atom_id res chain seq x y z
N MET A 1 21.68 -8.63 8.20
CA MET A 1 21.00 -7.35 8.46
C MET A 1 19.53 -7.66 8.71
N HIS A 2 19.01 -7.35 9.88
CA HIS A 2 17.56 -7.38 10.11
C HIS A 2 17.02 -6.02 9.66
N GLU A 3 16.39 -5.98 8.49
CA GLU A 3 15.70 -4.77 8.05
C GLU A 3 14.43 -4.59 8.89
N THR A 4 14.30 -3.44 9.54
CA THR A 4 13.10 -3.09 10.30
C THR A 4 11.92 -3.01 9.31
N PRO A 5 10.81 -3.70 9.57
CA PRO A 5 9.65 -3.65 8.69
C PRO A 5 9.12 -2.23 8.61
N THR A 6 8.86 -1.76 7.39
CA THR A 6 8.27 -0.44 7.14
C THR A 6 6.77 -0.50 7.38
N LEU A 7 6.22 0.53 8.03
CA LEU A 7 4.79 0.71 8.20
C LEU A 7 4.22 1.49 7.01
N PHE A 8 3.17 0.94 6.40
CA PHE A 8 2.44 1.51 5.27
C PHE A 8 1.02 1.83 5.70
N HIS A 9 0.59 3.05 5.39
CA HIS A 9 -0.78 3.52 5.56
C HIS A 9 -1.38 3.75 4.18
N ALA A 10 -2.42 3.01 3.83
CA ALA A 10 -3.11 3.12 2.55
C ALA A 10 -4.53 3.66 2.74
N ARG A 11 -4.97 4.53 1.83
CA ARG A 11 -6.35 5.01 1.73
C ARG A 11 -6.72 5.30 0.28
N TRP A 12 -8.01 5.33 -0.03
CA TRP A 12 -8.48 5.75 -1.35
C TRP A 12 -8.07 7.18 -1.68
N LYS A 13 -7.58 7.40 -2.91
CA LYS A 13 -7.43 8.74 -3.47
C LYS A 13 -8.83 9.29 -3.80
N PRO A 14 -9.21 10.47 -3.25
CA PRO A 14 -10.51 11.05 -3.52
C PRO A 14 -10.79 11.23 -5.01
N GLY A 15 -12.01 10.89 -5.44
CA GLY A 15 -12.42 11.00 -6.85
C GLY A 15 -11.92 9.89 -7.77
N THR A 16 -11.27 8.85 -7.23
CA THR A 16 -10.83 7.68 -7.98
C THR A 16 -11.47 6.41 -7.42
N LEU A 17 -11.58 5.36 -8.25
CA LEU A 17 -12.13 4.06 -7.86
C LEU A 17 -11.07 2.99 -7.63
N ASP A 18 -9.84 3.25 -8.07
CA ASP A 18 -8.78 2.25 -8.19
C ASP A 18 -7.41 2.76 -7.74
N THR A 19 -7.31 4.00 -7.28
CA THR A 19 -6.03 4.60 -6.86
C THR A 19 -6.00 4.79 -5.35
N LEU A 20 -4.87 4.46 -4.76
CA LEU A 20 -4.60 4.58 -3.33
C LEU A 20 -3.50 5.61 -3.11
N ILE A 21 -3.63 6.38 -2.03
CA ILE A 21 -2.52 7.13 -1.45
C ILE A 21 -1.91 6.21 -0.39
N VAL A 22 -0.66 5.81 -0.60
CA VAL A 22 0.11 4.96 0.31
C VAL A 22 1.22 5.82 0.91
N THR A 23 1.23 5.95 2.23
CA THR A 23 2.23 6.71 2.96
C THR A 23 3.02 5.81 3.89
N THR A 24 4.32 6.06 4.00
CA THR A 24 5.18 5.53 5.05
C THR A 24 5.68 6.70 5.90
N GLU A 25 6.56 6.42 6.87
CA GLU A 25 7.20 7.47 7.68
C GLU A 25 7.97 8.49 6.84
N ASN A 26 8.57 8.05 5.72
CA ASN A 26 9.50 8.87 4.94
C ASN A 26 8.92 9.39 3.61
N GLU A 27 7.88 8.76 3.09
CA GLU A 27 7.39 9.06 1.74
C GLU A 27 5.90 8.78 1.55
N ALA A 28 5.32 9.44 0.54
CA ALA A 28 3.96 9.23 0.07
C ALA A 28 3.99 8.95 -1.43
N ALA A 29 3.26 7.92 -1.86
CA ALA A 29 3.16 7.52 -3.24
C ALA A 29 1.71 7.17 -3.62
N GLU A 30 1.36 7.42 -4.87
CA GLU A 30 0.09 6.96 -5.44
C GLU A 30 0.28 5.57 -6.05
N TRP A 31 -0.51 4.61 -5.58
CA TRP A 31 -0.44 3.23 -6.05
C TRP A 31 -1.78 2.85 -6.69
N PRO A 32 -1.78 2.21 -7.88
CA PRO A 32 -2.97 1.52 -8.34
C PRO A 32 -3.30 0.36 -7.38
N LEU A 33 -4.58 0.07 -7.20
CA LEU A 33 -5.08 -0.99 -6.33
C LEU A 33 -4.46 -2.35 -6.65
N THR A 34 -4.17 -2.61 -7.93
CA THR A 34 -3.51 -3.82 -8.41
C THR A 34 -2.11 -4.00 -7.82
N ARG A 35 -1.29 -2.94 -7.76
CA ARG A 35 0.02 -2.96 -7.12
C ARG A 35 -0.10 -3.24 -5.63
N PHE A 36 -1.04 -2.57 -4.97
CA PHE A 36 -1.28 -2.79 -3.54
C PHE A 36 -1.72 -4.23 -3.23
N GLN A 37 -2.61 -4.81 -4.05
CA GLN A 37 -3.02 -6.20 -3.93
C GLN A 37 -1.86 -7.16 -4.18
N LEU A 38 -0.98 -6.87 -5.13
CA LEU A 38 0.20 -7.70 -5.39
C LEU A 38 1.14 -7.72 -4.19
N GLN A 39 1.34 -6.56 -3.54
CA GLN A 39 2.24 -6.40 -2.41
C GLN A 39 1.67 -7.01 -1.10
N PHE A 40 0.39 -6.77 -0.80
CA PHE A 40 -0.19 -7.08 0.52
C PHE A 40 -1.32 -8.12 0.48
N GLY A 41 -1.69 -8.59 -0.70
CA GLY A 41 -2.69 -9.62 -0.89
C GLY A 41 -4.14 -9.13 -0.75
N ARG A 42 -5.07 -10.07 -0.95
CA ARG A 42 -6.52 -9.80 -0.99
C ARG A 42 -7.10 -9.38 0.36
N ALA A 43 -6.53 -9.83 1.48
CA ALA A 43 -7.01 -9.49 2.81
C ALA A 43 -6.84 -7.98 3.11
N ALA A 44 -5.71 -7.40 2.69
CA ALA A 44 -5.46 -5.97 2.78
C ALA A 44 -6.44 -5.17 1.93
N VAL A 45 -6.72 -5.63 0.71
CA VAL A 45 -7.72 -5.02 -0.18
C VAL A 45 -9.12 -5.08 0.43
N ALA A 46 -9.52 -6.22 0.98
CA ALA A 46 -10.80 -6.36 1.67
C ALA A 46 -10.92 -5.35 2.82
N ARG A 47 -9.85 -5.16 3.60
CA ARG A 47 -9.82 -4.15 4.66
C ARG A 47 -10.01 -2.74 4.12
N LEU A 48 -9.33 -2.36 3.04
CA LEU A 48 -9.53 -1.06 2.37
C LEU A 48 -10.98 -0.82 1.93
N TYR A 49 -11.67 -1.84 1.41
CA TYR A 49 -13.07 -1.70 1.03
C TYR A 49 -14.00 -1.58 2.24
N LEU A 50 -13.70 -2.29 3.34
CA LEU A 50 -14.54 -2.30 4.53
C LEU A 50 -14.38 -1.04 5.39
N THR A 51 -13.17 -0.47 5.46
CA THR A 51 -12.85 0.62 6.40
C THR A 51 -12.39 1.90 5.71
N GLY A 52 -12.14 1.86 4.39
CA GLY A 52 -11.55 2.96 3.62
C GLY A 52 -10.05 3.14 3.84
N ARG A 53 -9.41 2.36 4.73
CA ARG A 53 -7.99 2.47 5.11
C ARG A 53 -7.35 1.13 5.45
N ALA A 54 -6.05 0.98 5.24
CA ALA A 54 -5.29 -0.18 5.71
C ALA A 54 -3.92 0.22 6.24
N ASP A 55 -3.57 -0.29 7.42
CA ASP A 55 -2.27 -0.12 8.06
C ASP A 55 -1.56 -1.47 8.04
N LEU A 56 -0.38 -1.52 7.44
CA LEU A 56 0.30 -2.78 7.09
C LEU A 56 1.80 -2.66 7.32
N SER A 57 2.43 -3.71 7.84
CA SER A 57 3.89 -3.81 7.91
C SER A 57 4.40 -4.66 6.75
N GLY A 58 5.45 -4.21 6.06
CA GLY A 58 6.05 -4.95 4.96
C GLY A 58 7.55 -4.67 4.81
N PRO A 59 8.24 -5.41 3.93
CA PRO A 59 9.62 -5.07 3.58
C PRO A 59 9.69 -3.65 3.01
N PRO A 60 10.79 -2.91 3.26
CA PRO A 60 11.00 -1.60 2.66
C PRO A 60 10.92 -1.75 1.13
N PHE A 61 9.98 -1.02 0.54
CA PHE A 61 9.69 -0.90 -0.89
C PHE A 61 10.28 -1.99 -1.80
N LEU A 62 9.46 -2.99 -2.18
CA LEU A 62 9.73 -3.73 -3.41
C LEU A 62 9.54 -2.77 -4.60
N HIS A 63 10.60 -2.05 -4.96
CA HIS A 63 10.72 -1.35 -6.22
C HIS A 63 11.07 -2.39 -7.30
N ASN A 64 10.15 -3.29 -7.63
CA ASN A 64 10.26 -4.12 -8.83
C ASN A 64 9.07 -3.83 -9.74
N ALA A 65 9.17 -2.69 -10.41
CA ALA A 65 8.41 -2.35 -11.60
C ALA A 65 9.35 -1.63 -12.58
N ALA A 66 10.43 -2.29 -12.99
CA ALA A 66 11.22 -2.00 -14.19
C ALA A 66 12.37 -3.01 -14.34
N ASP A 67 12.08 -4.17 -14.96
CA ASP A 67 12.92 -4.76 -16.01
C ASP A 67 11.99 -5.53 -16.96
#